data_AF-A0A7W1A673-F1
#
_entry.id   AF-A0A7W1A673-F1
#
_cell.length_a   1.000
_cell.length_b   1.000
_cell.length_c   1.000
_cell.angle_alpha   90.00
_cell.angle_beta   90.00
_cell.angle_gamma   90.00
#
_symmetry.space_group_name_H-M   'P 1'
#
loop_
_entity.id
_entity.type
_entity.pdbx_description
1 polymer ?
#
loop_
_entity_poly.entity_id
_entity_poly.type
_entity_poly.pdbx_seq_one_letter_code
_entity_poly.pdbx_strand_id
1 'polypeptide(L)'
;VRPDFVVSPSWRDEFYRRLQTQSVTIDRAQYEKAGTEIDRLLSNTVARLAFGDSTAKRRGLAEDLQLTRAVEALRQSRTQQELFVFARQYNAPVASTPSR
;
A
#
# COMPACT_ATOMS: atom_id res chain seq x y z
N VAL A 1 -3.28 5.15 -20.79
CA VAL A 1 -4.09 5.16 -19.54
C VAL A 1 -4.08 6.57 -18.94
N ARG A 2 -5.04 6.96 -18.11
CA ARG A 2 -5.08 8.27 -17.42
C ARG A 2 -4.47 8.16 -16.01
N PRO A 3 -3.99 9.25 -15.38
CA PRO A 3 -3.30 9.19 -14.09
C PRO A 3 -4.10 8.58 -12.92
N ASP A 4 -5.43 8.59 -13.01
CA ASP A 4 -6.41 8.08 -12.06
C ASP A 4 -6.92 6.67 -12.39
N PHE A 5 -6.23 5.94 -13.27
CA PHE A 5 -6.60 4.58 -13.65
C PHE A 5 -6.74 3.63 -12.46
N VAL A 6 -7.55 2.58 -12.66
CA VAL A 6 -7.71 1.44 -11.75
C VAL A 6 -7.23 0.19 -12.47
N VAL A 7 -6.57 -0.72 -11.75
CA VAL A 7 -6.15 -2.02 -12.29
C VAL A 7 -7.41 -2.85 -12.55
N SER A 8 -7.61 -3.27 -13.80
CA SER A 8 -8.75 -4.12 -14.14
C SER A 8 -8.46 -5.60 -13.86
N PRO A 9 -9.49 -6.44 -13.64
CA PRO A 9 -9.31 -7.89 -13.49
C PRO A 9 -8.54 -8.52 -14.66
N SER A 10 -8.78 -8.05 -15.88
CA SER A 10 -8.07 -8.52 -17.08
C SER A 10 -6.55 -8.29 -17.05
N TRP A 11 -6.07 -7.27 -16.33
CA TRP A 11 -4.64 -7.05 -16.14
C TRP A 11 -4.03 -8.06 -15.17
N ARG A 12 -4.79 -8.49 -14.17
CA ARG A 12 -4.38 -9.59 -13.29
C ARG A 12 -4.31 -10.91 -14.06
N ASP A 13 -5.33 -11.21 -14.86
CA ASP A 13 -5.32 -12.41 -15.71
C ASP A 13 -4.12 -12.42 -16.67
N GLU A 14 -3.82 -11.27 -17.29
CA GLU A 14 -2.64 -11.09 -18.13
C GLU A 14 -1.34 -11.33 -17.34
N PHE A 15 -1.24 -10.76 -16.15
CA PHE A 15 -0.07 -10.92 -15.30
C PHE A 15 0.12 -12.38 -14.88
N TYR A 16 -0.95 -13.07 -14.46
CA TYR A 16 -0.93 -14.50 -14.14
C TYR A 16 -0.44 -15.34 -15.32
N ARG A 17 -0.99 -15.11 -16.52
CA ARG A 17 -0.59 -15.83 -17.73
C ARG A 17 0.89 -15.62 -18.07
N ARG A 18 1.41 -14.40 -17.88
CA ARG A 18 2.84 -14.09 -18.07
C ARG A 18 3.72 -14.82 -17.07
N LEU A 19 3.32 -14.89 -15.80
CA LEU A 19 4.03 -15.67 -14.78
C LEU A 19 4.09 -17.15 -15.18
N GLN A 20 2.97 -17.75 -15.61
CA GLN A 20 2.95 -19.13 -16.09
C GLN A 20 3.83 -19.35 -17.32
N THR A 21 3.82 -18.41 -18.27
CA THR A 21 4.69 -18.46 -19.47
C THR A 21 6.17 -18.45 -19.08
N GLN A 22 6.51 -17.79 -17.98
CA GLN A 22 7.86 -17.78 -17.39
C GLN A 22 8.10 -18.98 -16.44
N SER A 23 7.26 -20.02 -16.49
CA SER A 23 7.34 -21.23 -15.66
C SER A 23 7.23 -20.98 -14.15
N VAL A 24 6.68 -19.85 -13.72
CA VAL A 24 6.40 -19.58 -12.31
C VAL A 24 5.17 -20.38 -11.90
N THR A 25 5.36 -21.37 -11.01
CA THR A 25 4.29 -22.27 -10.56
C THR A 25 3.57 -21.65 -9.36
N ILE A 26 2.34 -21.18 -9.58
CA ILE A 26 1.46 -20.61 -8.55
C ILE A 26 0.05 -21.15 -8.77
N ASP A 27 -0.56 -21.68 -7.71
CA ASP A 27 -1.96 -22.07 -7.71
C ASP A 27 -2.89 -20.86 -7.95
N ARG A 28 -3.92 -21.02 -8.78
CA ARG A 28 -4.82 -19.92 -9.15
C ARG A 28 -5.53 -19.34 -7.93
N ALA A 29 -5.99 -20.17 -6.99
CA ALA A 29 -6.67 -19.67 -5.80
C ALA A 29 -5.71 -18.90 -4.88
N GLN A 30 -4.46 -19.33 -4.77
CA GLN A 30 -3.42 -18.57 -4.07
C GLN A 30 -3.16 -17.21 -4.73
N TYR A 31 -3.07 -17.16 -6.06
CA TYR A 31 -2.90 -15.92 -6.81
C TYR A 31 -4.04 -14.92 -6.55
N GLU A 32 -5.30 -15.39 -6.63
CA GLU A 32 -6.46 -14.53 -6.39
C GLU A 32 -6.53 -14.00 -4.95
N LYS A 33 -6.14 -14.80 -3.95
CA LYS A 33 -6.05 -14.35 -2.55
C LYS A 33 -5.06 -13.20 -2.36
N ALA A 34 -4.05 -13.08 -3.22
CA ALA A 34 -3.08 -11.99 -3.21
C ALA A 34 -3.51 -10.77 -4.04
N GLY A 35 -4.76 -10.74 -4.55
CA GLY A 35 -5.23 -9.74 -5.50
C GLY A 35 -4.98 -8.29 -5.12
N THR A 36 -5.13 -7.92 -3.84
CA THR A 36 -4.86 -6.55 -3.36
C THR A 36 -3.39 -6.17 -3.51
N GLU A 37 -2.45 -7.06 -3.20
CA GLU A 37 -1.02 -6.77 -3.36
C GLU A 37 -0.63 -6.73 -4.83
N ILE A 38 -1.21 -7.62 -5.65
CA ILE A 38 -1.01 -7.61 -7.10
C ILE A 38 -1.48 -6.28 -7.71
N ASP A 39 -2.65 -5.78 -7.31
CA ASP A 39 -3.13 -4.46 -7.73
C ASP A 39 -2.15 -3.36 -7.35
N ARG A 40 -1.63 -3.39 -6.12
CA ARG A 40 -0.67 -2.40 -5.65
C ARG A 40 0.62 -2.42 -6.49
N LEU A 41 1.13 -3.61 -6.82
CA LEU A 41 2.31 -3.79 -7.66
C LEU A 41 2.07 -3.30 -9.09
N LEU A 42 0.96 -3.70 -9.71
CA LEU A 42 0.60 -3.30 -11.07
C LEU A 42 0.33 -1.78 -11.17
N SER A 43 -0.42 -1.23 -10.21
CA SER A 43 -0.70 0.20 -10.10
C SER A 43 0.59 1.01 -9.99
N ASN A 44 1.51 0.61 -9.09
CA ASN A 44 2.79 1.29 -8.94
C ASN A 44 3.66 1.20 -10.21
N THR A 45 3.72 0.02 -10.83
CA THR A 45 4.53 -0.20 -12.03
C THR A 45 4.03 0.65 -13.20
N VAL A 46 2.73 0.60 -13.48
CA VAL A 46 2.12 1.39 -14.55
C VAL A 46 2.24 2.89 -14.27
N ALA A 47 2.04 3.32 -13.02
CA ALA A 47 2.15 4.73 -12.66
C ALA A 47 3.56 5.28 -12.88
N ARG A 48 4.61 4.53 -12.51
CA ARG A 48 6.01 4.91 -12.74
C ARG A 48 6.32 5.00 -14.23
N LEU A 49 5.92 3.99 -15.00
CA LEU A 49 6.20 3.93 -16.44
C LEU A 49 5.46 5.01 -17.23
N ALA A 50 4.20 5.30 -16.89
CA ALA A 50 3.36 6.21 -17.67
C ALA A 50 3.43 7.68 -17.19
N PHE A 51 3.70 7.92 -15.91
CA PHE A 51 3.55 9.25 -15.29
C PHE A 51 4.71 9.66 -14.36
N GLY A 52 5.75 8.82 -14.26
CA GLY A 52 6.93 9.07 -13.44
C GLY A 52 6.73 8.82 -11.93
N ASP A 53 7.86 8.86 -11.21
CA ASP A 53 7.94 8.47 -9.80
C ASP A 53 7.10 9.34 -8.86
N SER A 54 7.02 10.65 -9.12
CA SER A 54 6.23 11.58 -8.31
C SER A 54 4.74 11.22 -8.34
N THR A 55 4.22 10.78 -9.48
CA THR A 55 2.82 10.36 -9.62
C THR A 55 2.59 9.01 -8.94
N ALA A 56 3.51 8.07 -9.12
CA ALA A 56 3.45 6.79 -8.43
C ALA A 56 3.46 6.95 -6.90
N LYS A 57 4.35 7.79 -6.35
CA LYS A 57 4.39 8.05 -4.90
C LYS A 57 3.09 8.67 -4.40
N ARG A 58 2.52 9.66 -5.11
CA ARG A 58 1.24 10.29 -4.73
C ARG A 58 0.09 9.28 -4.63
N ARG A 59 0.01 8.33 -5.57
CA ARG A 59 -1.03 7.29 -5.57
C ARG A 59 -0.92 6.37 -4.34
N GLY A 60 0.30 6.06 -3.91
CA GLY A 60 0.54 5.23 -2.72
C GLY A 60 0.39 5.95 -1.37
N LEU A 61 0.19 7.29 -1.34
CA LEU A 61 0.12 8.02 -0.07
C LEU A 61 -1.08 7.63 0.79
N ALA A 62 -2.21 7.29 0.17
CA ALA A 62 -3.43 6.90 0.91
C ALA A 62 -3.25 5.57 1.66
N GLU A 63 -2.36 4.70 1.19
CA GLU A 63 -2.04 3.41 1.83
C GLU A 63 -0.90 3.52 2.85
N ASP A 64 -0.19 4.65 2.88
CA ASP A 64 0.90 4.93 3.82
C ASP A 64 0.32 5.40 5.15
N LEU A 65 -0.16 4.44 5.95
CA LEU A 65 -0.75 4.69 7.26
C LEU A 65 0.23 5.41 8.18
N GLN A 66 1.52 5.09 8.11
CA GLN A 66 2.55 5.72 8.94
C GLN A 66 2.70 7.19 8.58
N LEU A 67 2.81 7.54 7.30
CA LEU A 67 2.86 8.93 6.86
C LEU A 67 1.57 9.68 7.21
N THR A 68 0.41 9.07 6.99
CA THR A 68 -0.89 9.67 7.32
C THR A 68 -0.96 10.03 8.81
N ARG A 69 -0.54 9.12 9.70
CA ARG A 69 -0.49 9.34 11.14
C ARG A 69 0.56 10.36 11.56
N ALA A 70 1.74 10.36 10.93
CA ALA A 70 2.75 11.38 11.19
C ALA A 70 2.24 12.79 10.84
N VAL A 71 1.53 12.93 9.71
CA VAL A 71 0.89 14.19 9.32
C VAL A 71 -0.21 14.59 10.32
N GLU A 72 -1.00 13.65 10.81
CA GLU A 72 -1.99 13.88 11.87
C GLU A 72 -1.33 14.40 13.16
N ALA A 73 -0.26 13.75 13.61
CA ALA A 73 0.53 14.16 14.78
C ALA A 73 0.99 15.62 14.69
N LEU A 74 1.54 15.98 13.53
CA LEU A 74 2.03 17.33 13.25
C LEU A 74 0.90 18.36 13.20
N ARG A 75 -0.30 17.99 12.71
CA ARG A 75 -1.46 18.89 12.66
C ARG A 75 -2.08 19.14 14.03
N GLN A 76 -2.06 18.15 14.91
CA GLN A 76 -2.69 18.24 16.23
C GLN A 76 -1.79 18.86 17.30
N SER A 77 -0.48 18.88 17.07
CA SER A 77 0.50 19.39 18.03
C SER A 77 0.89 20.83 17.70
N ARG A 78 0.80 21.73 18.67
CA ARG A 78 1.25 23.13 18.56
C ARG A 78 2.67 23.33 19.02
N THR A 79 3.20 22.39 19.81
CA THR A 79 4.56 22.41 20.35
C THR A 79 5.27 21.09 20.14
N GLN A 80 6.60 21.10 20.19
CA GLN A 80 7.41 19.89 20.13
C GLN A 80 7.10 18.92 21.29
N GLN A 81 6.80 19.45 22.48
CA GLN A 81 6.42 18.64 23.63
C GLN A 81 5.10 17.90 23.40
N GLU A 82 4.08 18.59 22.87
CA GLU A 82 2.80 17.97 22.48
C GLU A 82 3.00 16.87 21.43
N LEU A 83 3.86 17.12 20.43
CA LEU A 83 4.18 16.13 19.39
C LEU A 83 4.78 14.85 19.98
N PHE A 84 5.71 14.98 20.93
CA PHE A 84 6.32 13.82 21.58
C PHE A 84 5.38 13.12 22.57
N VAL A 85 4.41 13.81 23.16
CA VAL A 85 3.36 13.18 23.97
C VAL A 85 2.42 12.39 23.07
N PHE A 86 1.97 12.99 21.96
CA PHE A 86 1.19 12.31 20.93
C PHE A 86 1.91 11.05 20.46
N ALA A 87 3.12 11.18 19.90
CA ALA A 87 3.88 10.04 19.37
C ALA A 87 4.07 8.88 20.37
N ARG A 88 4.25 9.18 21.67
CA ARG A 88 4.34 8.15 22.72
C ARG A 88 3.05 7.37 22.93
N GLN A 89 1.88 8.00 22.81
CA GLN A 89 0.58 7.33 22.90
C GLN A 89 0.37 6.36 21.73
N TYR A 90 0.89 6.69 20.54
CA TYR A 90 0.79 5.82 19.35
C TYR A 90 1.80 4.67 19.35
N ASN A 91 2.98 4.85 19.96
CA ASN A 91 3.99 3.80 20.05
C ASN A 91 3.79 2.84 21.24
N ALA A 92 2.71 3.00 22.00
CA ALA A 92 2.34 2.06 23.05
C ALA A 92 1.95 0.72 22.39
N PRO A 93 2.58 -0.41 22.76
CA PRO A 93 2.18 -1.71 22.25
C PRO A 93 0.72 -1.96 22.59
N VAL A 94 -0.06 -2.43 21.61
CA VAL A 94 -1.41 -2.95 21.84
C VAL A 94 -1.27 -4.04 22.91
N ALA A 95 -1.82 -3.81 24.10
CA ALA A 95 -1.73 -4.76 25.20
C ALA A 95 -2.25 -6.12 24.69
N SER A 96 -1.35 -7.09 24.55
CA SER A 96 -1.67 -8.47 24.22
C SER A 96 -2.56 -9.00 25.32
N THR A 97 -3.87 -9.07 25.04
CA THR A 97 -4.81 -9.80 25.89
C THR A 97 -4.41 -11.28 25.80
N PRO A 98 -3.97 -11.93 26.90
CA PRO A 98 -3.69 -13.35 26.85
C PRO A 98 -5.01 -14.10 26.73
N SER A 99 -5.20 -14.84 25.63
CA SER A 99 -6.29 -15.80 25.50
C SER A 99 -6.15 -16.85 26.61
N ARG A 100 -7.17 -16.96 27.46
CA ARG A 100 -7.38 -18.10 28.35
C ARG A 100 -7.93 -19.29 27.57
#